data_AF-A0A8S3BS49-F1
#
_entry.id   AF-A0A8S3BS49-F1
#
_cell.length_a   1.000
_cell.length_b   1.000
_cell.length_c   1.000
_cell.angle_alpha   90.00
_cell.angle_beta   90.00
_cell.angle_gamma   90.00
#
_symmetry.space_group_name_H-M   'P 1'
#
loop_
_entity.id
_entity.type
_entity.pdbx_description
1 polymer ?
#
loop_
_entity_poly.entity_id
_entity_poly.type
_entity_poly.pdbx_seq_one_letter_code
_entity_poly.pdbx_strand_id
1 'polypeptide(L)'
;MDLKADAYAAGMSDTPVQLREFFYQRVRTNLHVTISFSPAGKKFREICRLHPALLNCTSIDWFTEWSEISMSQVADVFLETVDFRILASDNEAYNQSEFRHRLALCCVSLHKVVIETAKRFYATHKRIYYLTPSSYMDLMKTYDRMMTQTKQDFLTSYNRLSTGLLKLSDANASVSIMRDELAILGPQIDAKEKEIEHLLNQLQKDQIAVLEVKEIVEVEEQKVHEDTDMVERYATQAELDLKNVIPVLDEAMADVSQLDKADVAEVRVYQNPPYQVMMVMCAVCILLDCKPDWGTARQVLGDSGFIGRLTNLDINHISDRTYRKLLQYSRHQQFTPDLIGKVSSACRSFCKWVLAIQRYHEVYRTVKPKEEKLKTANEALEVMRKSLARKQEMLKLVKDHLQELEDKYRNSIDEKQALYARRELMKQRMARAHELTNVLAIEKVRWQEQLNQLEEKVRLLIGNALLSAAAINYFGP
;
A
#
# COMPACT_ATOMS: atom_id res chain seq x y z
N MET A 1 66.49 40.47 -43.80
CA MET A 1 67.31 41.40 -42.99
C MET A 1 68.28 42.05 -43.94
N ASP A 2 67.92 43.24 -44.42
CA ASP A 2 68.75 43.96 -45.37
C ASP A 2 69.90 44.62 -44.61
N LEU A 3 71.02 43.90 -44.53
CA LEU A 3 72.25 44.37 -43.88
C LEU A 3 72.64 45.78 -44.32
N LYS A 4 72.37 46.11 -45.59
CA LYS A 4 72.61 47.43 -46.18
C LYS A 4 71.69 48.52 -45.62
N ALA A 5 70.40 48.23 -45.47
CA ALA A 5 69.42 49.19 -44.94
C ALA A 5 69.72 49.51 -43.47
N ASP A 6 70.02 48.47 -42.69
CA ASP A 6 70.34 48.60 -41.27
C ASP A 6 71.70 49.30 -41.05
N ALA A 7 72.68 49.07 -41.92
CA ALA A 7 73.98 49.76 -41.86
C ALA A 7 73.89 51.23 -42.27
N TYR A 8 73.03 51.56 -43.24
CA TYR A 8 72.77 52.96 -43.62
C TYR A 8 72.06 53.71 -42.49
N ALA A 9 71.08 53.08 -41.83
CA ALA A 9 70.42 53.63 -40.64
C ALA A 9 71.40 53.87 -39.48
N ALA A 10 72.47 53.08 -39.39
CA ALA A 10 73.56 53.24 -38.41
C ALA A 10 74.66 54.24 -38.83
N GLY A 11 74.51 54.93 -39.97
CA GLY A 11 75.43 55.98 -40.43
C GLY A 11 76.73 55.49 -41.08
N MET A 12 76.80 54.21 -41.50
CA MET A 12 77.98 53.60 -42.13
C MET A 12 77.94 53.76 -43.67
N SER A 13 79.10 53.89 -44.33
CA SER A 13 79.18 53.99 -45.79
C SER A 13 78.98 52.63 -46.48
N ASP A 14 78.42 52.62 -47.71
CA ASP A 14 78.18 51.41 -48.52
C ASP A 14 79.49 50.86 -49.14
N THR A 15 80.54 50.71 -48.32
CA THR A 15 81.72 49.94 -48.66
C THR A 15 81.58 48.51 -48.16
N PRO A 16 81.93 47.48 -48.95
CA PRO A 16 81.82 46.07 -48.54
C PRO A 16 82.52 45.74 -47.21
N VAL A 17 83.58 46.48 -46.87
CA VAL A 17 84.34 46.30 -45.62
C VAL A 17 83.52 46.76 -44.41
N GLN A 18 82.88 47.93 -44.48
CA GLN A 18 82.10 48.49 -43.37
C GLN A 18 80.80 47.73 -43.13
N LEU A 19 80.13 47.28 -44.20
CA LEU A 19 78.95 46.40 -44.07
C LEU A 19 79.28 45.09 -43.37
N ARG A 20 80.44 44.49 -43.67
CA ARG A 20 80.90 43.25 -43.02
C ARG A 20 81.24 43.48 -41.55
N GLU A 21 81.83 44.61 -41.21
CA GLU A 21 82.10 44.97 -39.82
C GLU A 21 80.81 45.21 -39.02
N PHE A 22 79.83 45.90 -39.62
CA PHE A 22 78.49 46.07 -39.05
C PHE A 22 77.80 44.71 -38.82
N PHE A 23 77.90 43.79 -39.77
CA PHE A 23 77.40 42.43 -39.59
C PHE A 23 78.07 41.72 -38.42
N TYR A 24 79.40 41.77 -38.32
CA TYR A 24 80.14 41.13 -37.24
C TYR A 24 79.82 41.74 -35.86
N GLN A 25 79.65 43.05 -35.77
CA GLN A 25 79.21 43.71 -34.53
C GLN A 25 77.82 43.26 -34.12
N ARG A 26 76.88 43.16 -35.07
CA ARG A 26 75.52 42.70 -34.80
C ARG A 26 75.47 41.23 -34.37
N VAL A 27 76.29 40.38 -34.98
CA VAL A 27 76.40 38.97 -34.58
C VAL A 27 77.00 38.86 -33.17
N ARG A 28 78.08 39.59 -32.88
CA ARG A 28 78.72 39.57 -31.55
C ARG A 28 77.82 40.07 -30.43
N THR A 29 76.95 41.03 -30.70
CA THR A 29 76.03 41.60 -29.70
C THR A 29 74.82 40.71 -29.43
N ASN A 30 74.35 39.94 -30.41
CA ASN A 30 73.10 39.18 -30.30
C ASN A 30 73.30 37.67 -30.14
N LEU A 31 74.47 37.13 -30.50
CA LEU A 31 74.76 35.69 -30.40
C LEU A 31 75.54 35.39 -29.12
N HIS A 32 74.84 34.87 -28.10
CA HIS A 32 75.45 34.29 -26.91
C HIS A 32 75.48 32.77 -27.04
N VAL A 33 76.67 32.18 -27.01
CA VAL A 33 76.87 30.73 -27.11
C VAL A 33 77.24 30.21 -25.71
N THR A 34 76.42 29.31 -25.16
CA THR A 34 76.73 28.60 -23.91
C THR A 34 77.11 27.17 -24.24
N ILE A 35 78.25 26.70 -23.72
CA ILE A 35 78.75 25.36 -23.98
C ILE A 35 79.01 24.69 -22.63
N SER A 36 78.43 23.51 -22.42
CA SER A 36 78.65 22.69 -21.23
C SER A 36 79.64 21.56 -21.55
N PHE A 37 80.69 21.46 -20.74
CA PHE A 37 81.67 20.38 -20.84
C PHE A 37 81.77 19.64 -19.51
N SER A 38 82.00 18.33 -19.59
CA SER A 38 82.39 17.57 -18.40
C SER A 38 83.90 17.74 -18.16
N PRO A 39 84.33 18.13 -16.95
CA PRO A 39 85.76 18.18 -16.61
C PRO A 39 86.37 16.78 -16.48
N ALA A 40 85.54 15.72 -16.49
CA ALA A 40 86.00 14.34 -16.39
C ALA A 40 86.58 13.83 -17.72
N GLY A 41 87.83 13.33 -17.68
CA GLY A 41 88.49 12.67 -18.80
C GLY A 41 89.54 13.53 -19.53
N LYS A 42 90.29 12.91 -20.44
CA LYS A 42 91.40 13.55 -21.16
C LYS A 42 90.96 14.40 -22.36
N LYS A 43 89.81 14.08 -22.96
CA LYS A 43 89.30 14.71 -24.19
C LYS A 43 89.06 16.22 -24.05
N PHE A 44 88.50 16.67 -22.92
CA PHE A 44 88.25 18.10 -22.71
C PHE A 44 89.56 18.90 -22.74
N ARG A 45 90.60 18.40 -22.08
CA ARG A 45 91.93 19.02 -22.09
C ARG A 45 92.54 19.07 -23.49
N GLU A 46 92.36 18.01 -24.29
CA GLU A 46 92.81 17.98 -25.68
C GLU A 46 92.07 19.01 -26.54
N ILE A 47 90.74 19.11 -26.40
CA ILE A 47 89.91 20.11 -27.10
C ILE A 47 90.34 21.55 -26.74
N CYS A 48 90.58 21.84 -25.46
CA CYS A 48 91.05 23.16 -25.03
C CYS A 48 92.44 23.52 -25.61
N ARG A 49 93.31 22.53 -25.83
CA ARG A 49 94.62 22.74 -26.47
C ARG A 49 94.49 22.98 -27.98
N LEU A 50 93.59 22.24 -28.64
CA LEU A 50 93.32 22.39 -30.07
C LEU A 50 92.60 23.71 -30.38
N HIS A 51 91.78 24.22 -29.46
CA HIS A 51 90.96 25.42 -29.65
C HIS A 51 91.13 26.43 -28.49
N PRO A 52 92.19 27.26 -28.50
CA PRO A 52 92.45 28.25 -27.45
C PRO A 52 91.34 29.32 -27.30
N ALA A 53 90.58 29.57 -28.36
CA ALA A 53 89.45 30.51 -28.34
C ALA A 53 88.38 30.14 -27.31
N LEU A 54 88.24 28.84 -26.98
CA LEU A 54 87.31 28.40 -25.94
C LEU A 54 87.69 28.92 -24.55
N LEU A 55 88.98 29.13 -24.27
CA LEU A 55 89.43 29.66 -22.98
C LEU A 55 89.56 31.18 -23.00
N ASN A 56 90.01 31.76 -24.12
CA ASN A 56 90.30 33.19 -24.21
C ASN A 56 89.06 34.05 -24.46
N CYS A 57 88.03 33.51 -25.12
CA CYS A 57 86.85 34.27 -25.54
C CYS A 57 85.58 33.89 -24.78
N THR A 58 85.67 33.04 -23.75
CA THR A 58 84.51 32.63 -22.93
C THR A 58 84.74 32.91 -21.45
N SER A 59 83.65 33.16 -20.73
CA SER A 59 83.62 33.17 -19.28
C SER A 59 83.46 31.73 -18.77
N ILE A 60 84.35 31.28 -17.88
CA ILE A 60 84.29 29.94 -17.31
C ILE A 60 83.49 29.99 -16.01
N ASP A 61 82.40 29.23 -15.96
CA ASP A 61 81.62 28.99 -14.74
C ASP A 61 81.83 27.54 -14.25
N TRP A 62 82.19 27.39 -12.98
CA TRP A 62 82.55 26.10 -12.38
C TRP A 62 81.41 25.58 -11.50
N PHE A 63 80.79 24.48 -11.93
CA PHE A 63 79.83 23.75 -11.10
C PHE A 63 80.57 22.85 -10.10
N THR A 64 80.52 23.24 -8.83
CA THR A 64 81.09 22.46 -7.72
C THR A 64 80.08 21.44 -7.17
N GLU A 65 80.58 20.48 -6.42
CA GLU A 65 79.74 19.53 -5.69
C GLU A 65 78.82 20.28 -4.71
N TRP A 66 77.59 19.78 -4.53
CA TRP A 66 76.64 20.42 -3.64
C TRP A 66 77.12 20.36 -2.19
N SER A 67 77.01 21.49 -1.48
CA SER A 67 77.27 21.54 -0.05
C SER A 67 76.18 20.81 0.73
N GLU A 68 76.48 20.44 1.97
CA GLU A 68 75.51 19.76 2.86
C GLU A 68 74.25 20.61 3.07
N ILE A 69 74.43 21.94 3.18
CA ILE A 69 73.36 22.92 3.36
C ILE A 69 72.49 22.97 2.10
N SER A 70 73.12 22.94 0.92
CA SER A 70 72.39 22.90 -0.35
C SER A 70 71.58 21.61 -0.48
N MET A 71 72.16 20.46 -0.11
CA MET A 71 71.48 19.17 -0.16
C MET A 71 70.33 19.07 0.86
N SER A 72 70.48 19.67 2.05
CA SER A 72 69.42 19.70 3.07
C SER A 72 68.25 20.58 2.63
N GLN A 73 68.52 21.76 2.06
CA GLN A 73 67.48 22.65 1.52
C GLN A 73 66.70 21.99 0.39
N VAL A 74 67.39 21.30 -0.52
CA VAL A 74 66.73 20.53 -1.57
C VAL A 74 65.87 19.43 -0.96
N ALA A 75 66.40 18.66 0.01
CA ALA A 75 65.61 17.64 0.69
C ALA A 75 64.37 18.22 1.38
N ASP A 76 64.49 19.34 2.10
CA ASP A 76 63.36 19.99 2.78
C ASP A 76 62.23 20.34 1.79
N VAL A 77 62.56 20.93 0.63
CA VAL A 77 61.57 21.25 -0.43
C VAL A 77 60.89 19.98 -0.98
N PHE A 78 61.64 18.89 -1.16
CA PHE A 78 61.07 17.61 -1.63
C PHE A 78 60.24 16.89 -0.57
N LEU A 79 60.55 17.06 0.71
CA LEU A 79 59.83 16.43 1.81
C LEU A 79 58.59 17.23 2.21
N GLU A 80 58.45 18.49 1.80
CA GLU A 80 57.21 19.25 1.96
C GLU A 80 56.03 18.60 1.24
N THR A 81 56.26 18.04 0.05
CA THR A 81 55.23 17.38 -0.76
C THR A 81 54.81 16.02 -0.21
N VAL A 82 55.64 15.41 0.64
CA VAL A 82 55.37 14.09 1.24
C VAL A 82 54.45 14.23 2.44
N ASP A 83 53.34 13.49 2.42
CA ASP A 83 52.41 13.41 3.54
C ASP A 83 52.79 12.28 4.51
N PHE A 84 53.44 12.67 5.62
CA PHE A 84 53.88 11.78 6.70
C PHE A 84 52.76 11.35 7.65
N ARG A 85 51.53 11.87 7.52
CA ARG A 85 50.42 11.48 8.39
C ARG A 85 49.85 10.14 7.91
N ILE A 86 50.15 9.06 8.60
CA ILE A 86 49.71 7.70 8.21
C ILE A 86 48.43 7.28 8.95
N LEU A 87 48.30 7.62 10.24
CA LEU A 87 47.11 7.35 11.04
C LEU A 87 46.58 8.66 11.65
N ALA A 88 45.25 8.79 11.75
CA ALA A 88 44.57 9.98 12.26
C ALA A 88 44.59 10.12 13.80
N SER A 89 45.15 9.12 14.49
CA SER A 89 45.52 9.15 15.92
C SER A 89 47.04 9.36 15.96
N ASP A 90 47.60 10.45 16.47
CA ASP A 90 47.39 10.95 17.81
C ASP A 90 47.70 12.45 17.95
N ASN A 91 47.10 13.02 19.00
CA ASN A 91 47.17 14.37 19.54
C ASN A 91 48.58 14.82 20.02
N GLU A 92 49.65 14.30 19.45
CA GLU A 92 50.95 14.92 19.62
C GLU A 92 51.06 16.02 18.59
N ALA A 93 51.20 17.27 19.05
CA ALA A 93 51.75 18.36 18.28
C ALA A 93 53.22 18.03 17.93
N TYR A 94 53.41 16.98 17.15
CA TYR A 94 54.68 16.57 16.61
C TYR A 94 55.08 17.71 15.70
N ASN A 95 56.21 18.35 15.99
CA ASN A 95 56.81 19.34 15.12
C ASN A 95 57.17 18.64 13.80
N GLN A 96 56.19 18.54 12.90
CA GLN A 96 56.31 17.89 11.60
C GLN A 96 57.46 18.51 10.80
N SER A 97 57.72 19.81 11.03
CA SER A 97 58.89 20.54 10.54
C SER A 97 60.22 19.99 11.07
N GLU A 98 60.33 19.70 12.37
CA GLU A 98 61.54 19.17 12.98
C GLU A 98 61.82 17.74 12.52
N PHE A 99 60.79 16.91 12.43
CA PHE A 99 60.91 15.54 11.91
C PHE A 99 61.35 15.53 10.45
N ARG A 100 60.76 16.39 9.60
CA ARG A 100 61.15 16.57 8.20
C ARG A 100 62.61 16.97 8.08
N HIS A 101 63.04 17.95 8.88
CA HIS A 101 64.43 18.40 8.87
C HIS A 101 65.40 17.29 9.30
N ARG A 102 65.06 16.51 10.33
CA ARG A 102 65.87 15.33 10.73
C ARG A 102 65.96 14.30 9.61
N LEU A 103 64.87 14.06 8.88
CA LEU A 103 64.85 13.13 7.75
C LEU A 103 65.66 13.66 6.57
N ALA A 104 65.60 14.97 6.28
CA ALA A 104 66.47 15.63 5.31
C ALA A 104 67.95 15.43 5.64
N LEU A 105 68.35 15.65 6.90
CA LEU A 105 69.71 15.40 7.36
C LEU A 105 70.12 13.92 7.20
N CYS A 106 69.21 12.98 7.47
CA CYS A 106 69.45 11.55 7.22
C CYS A 106 69.71 11.28 5.73
N CYS A 107 68.92 11.84 4.81
CA CYS A 107 69.15 11.69 3.37
C CYS A 107 70.51 12.24 2.93
N VAL A 108 70.91 13.41 3.46
CA VAL A 108 72.24 13.99 3.20
C VAL A 108 73.35 13.06 3.72
N SER A 109 73.20 12.55 4.94
CA SER A 109 74.18 11.63 5.53
C SER A 109 74.33 10.34 4.71
N LEU A 110 73.22 9.78 4.22
CA LEU A 110 73.22 8.60 3.34
C LEU A 110 73.99 8.88 2.06
N HIS A 111 73.73 10.01 1.41
CA HIS A 111 74.43 10.36 0.17
C HIS A 111 75.94 10.52 0.38
N LYS A 112 76.37 11.11 1.50
CA LYS A 112 77.81 11.20 1.83
C LYS A 112 78.45 9.84 2.04
N VAL A 113 77.79 8.94 2.77
CA VAL A 113 78.29 7.57 2.97
C VAL A 113 78.47 6.86 1.62
N VAL A 114 77.55 7.08 0.67
CA VAL A 114 77.66 6.54 -0.68
C VAL A 114 78.84 7.17 -1.45
N ILE A 115 79.08 8.48 -1.32
CA ILE A 115 80.27 9.15 -1.90
C ILE A 115 81.57 8.56 -1.35
N GLU A 116 81.66 8.35 -0.03
CA GLU A 116 82.84 7.73 0.58
C GLU A 116 83.02 6.28 0.12
N THR A 117 81.92 5.53 0.02
CA THR A 117 81.93 4.15 -0.43
C THR A 117 82.36 4.05 -1.88
N ALA A 118 81.92 4.95 -2.75
CA ALA A 118 82.36 5.05 -4.14
C ALA A 118 83.88 5.31 -4.25
N LYS A 119 84.44 6.17 -3.39
CA LYS A 119 85.89 6.41 -3.31
C LYS A 119 86.65 5.15 -2.89
N ARG A 120 86.14 4.40 -1.90
CA ARG A 120 86.72 3.11 -1.47
C ARG A 120 86.61 2.06 -2.58
N PHE A 121 85.48 1.99 -3.27
CA PHE A 121 85.25 1.08 -4.39
C PHE A 121 86.25 1.32 -5.53
N TYR A 122 86.50 2.57 -5.88
CA TYR A 122 87.53 2.92 -6.86
C TYR A 122 88.94 2.51 -6.38
N ALA A 123 89.27 2.72 -5.11
CA ALA A 123 90.57 2.34 -4.57
C ALA A 123 90.83 0.83 -4.70
N THR A 124 89.82 0.00 -4.38
CA THR A 124 89.93 -1.47 -4.35
C THR A 124 89.78 -2.10 -5.73
N HIS A 125 88.80 -1.66 -6.54
CA HIS A 125 88.43 -2.35 -7.78
C HIS A 125 88.83 -1.59 -9.05
N LYS A 126 89.36 -0.36 -8.91
CA LYS A 126 89.72 0.53 -10.03
C LYS A 126 88.57 0.81 -11.01
N ARG A 127 87.33 0.54 -10.60
CA ARG A 127 86.11 0.87 -11.33
C ARG A 127 85.54 2.18 -10.79
N ILE A 128 85.27 3.12 -11.68
CA ILE A 128 84.74 4.44 -11.30
C ILE A 128 83.22 4.36 -11.25
N TYR A 129 82.64 4.74 -10.11
CA TYR A 129 81.21 4.99 -9.98
C TYR A 129 80.98 6.50 -9.87
N TYR A 130 80.21 7.05 -10.81
CA TYR A 130 79.94 8.48 -10.88
C TYR A 130 78.67 8.81 -10.12
N LEU A 131 78.80 9.61 -9.07
CA LEU A 131 77.68 10.16 -8.32
C LEU A 131 77.41 11.58 -8.80
N THR A 132 76.17 11.86 -9.18
CA THR A 132 75.74 13.18 -9.61
C THR A 132 74.60 13.67 -8.70
N PRO A 133 74.37 14.99 -8.63
CA PRO A 133 73.18 15.51 -7.94
C PRO A 133 71.87 14.93 -8.49
N SER A 134 71.82 14.52 -9.77
CA SER A 134 70.67 13.80 -10.33
C SER A 134 70.39 12.51 -9.55
N SER A 135 71.42 11.75 -9.20
CA SER A 135 71.26 10.53 -8.39
C SER A 135 70.69 10.83 -7.00
N TYR A 136 71.01 11.97 -6.39
CA TYR A 136 70.37 12.40 -5.13
C TYR A 136 68.91 12.79 -5.32
N MET A 137 68.58 13.47 -6.42
CA MET A 137 67.20 13.81 -6.77
C MET A 137 66.37 12.55 -7.06
N ASP A 138 66.97 11.54 -7.68
CA ASP A 138 66.33 10.26 -7.97
C ASP A 138 66.08 9.44 -6.70
N LEU A 139 66.93 9.57 -5.67
CA LEU A 139 66.65 9.04 -4.32
C LEU A 139 65.35 9.63 -3.76
N MET A 140 65.24 10.96 -3.80
CA MET A 140 64.07 11.67 -3.26
C MET A 140 62.78 11.30 -3.99
N LYS A 141 62.82 11.26 -5.33
CA LYS A 141 61.67 10.83 -6.15
C LYS A 141 61.28 9.38 -5.88
N THR A 142 62.27 8.50 -5.72
CA THR A 142 62.03 7.08 -5.42
C THR A 142 61.41 6.93 -4.03
N TYR A 143 61.92 7.67 -3.05
CA TYR A 143 61.38 7.70 -1.70
C TYR A 143 59.93 8.18 -1.67
N ASP A 144 59.61 9.30 -2.33
CA ASP A 144 58.24 9.82 -2.41
C ASP A 144 57.27 8.80 -3.03
N ARG A 145 57.67 8.18 -4.15
CA ARG A 145 56.87 7.12 -4.79
C ARG A 145 56.67 5.92 -3.87
N MET A 146 57.73 5.44 -3.21
CA MET A 146 57.65 4.29 -2.30
C MET A 146 56.80 4.60 -1.07
N MET A 147 56.95 5.78 -0.48
CA MET A 147 56.14 6.23 0.64
C MET A 147 54.66 6.27 0.27
N THR A 148 54.33 6.85 -0.89
CA THR A 148 52.94 6.94 -1.35
C THR A 148 52.32 5.56 -1.59
N GLN A 149 53.03 4.67 -2.29
CA GLN A 149 52.55 3.31 -2.57
C GLN A 149 52.39 2.49 -1.30
N THR A 150 53.43 2.43 -0.46
CA THR A 150 53.40 1.62 0.76
C THR A 150 52.38 2.14 1.77
N LYS A 151 52.16 3.46 1.84
CA LYS A 151 51.08 4.07 2.63
C LYS A 151 49.70 3.64 2.11
N GLN A 152 49.48 3.65 0.80
CA GLN A 152 48.20 3.22 0.19
C GLN A 152 47.94 1.73 0.45
N ASP A 153 48.94 0.87 0.28
CA ASP A 153 48.85 -0.56 0.54
C ASP A 153 48.55 -0.84 2.02
N PHE A 154 49.22 -0.10 2.91
CA PHE A 154 48.99 -0.14 4.34
C PHE A 154 47.55 0.23 4.67
N LEU A 155 47.07 1.41 4.23
CA LEU A 155 45.73 1.90 4.51
C LEU A 155 44.65 0.96 3.96
N THR A 156 44.86 0.40 2.78
CA THR A 156 43.94 -0.58 2.18
C THR A 156 43.87 -1.85 3.02
N SER A 157 45.01 -2.37 3.46
CA SER A 157 45.10 -3.56 4.30
C SER A 157 44.48 -3.34 5.68
N TYR A 158 44.80 -2.19 6.30
CA TYR A 158 44.27 -1.78 7.60
C TYR A 158 42.76 -1.60 7.55
N ASN A 159 42.24 -0.81 6.61
CA ASN A 159 40.80 -0.57 6.47
C ASN A 159 40.04 -1.86 6.19
N ARG A 160 40.60 -2.76 5.35
CA ARG A 160 39.99 -4.07 5.07
C ARG A 160 39.88 -4.92 6.33
N LEU A 161 40.95 -5.04 7.12
CA LEU A 161 40.96 -5.84 8.35
C LEU A 161 40.08 -5.21 9.44
N SER A 162 40.20 -3.90 9.65
CA SER A 162 39.37 -3.16 10.61
C SER A 162 37.89 -3.28 10.27
N THR A 163 37.50 -3.09 9.01
CA THR A 163 36.11 -3.25 8.57
C THR A 163 35.65 -4.70 8.72
N GLY A 164 36.49 -5.67 8.41
CA GLY A 164 36.21 -7.09 8.60
C GLY A 164 35.94 -7.43 10.07
N LEU A 165 36.78 -6.96 10.99
CA LEU A 165 36.62 -7.15 12.43
C LEU A 165 35.34 -6.49 12.97
N LEU A 166 35.02 -5.27 12.51
CA LEU A 166 33.76 -4.60 12.85
C LEU A 166 32.56 -5.42 12.37
N LYS A 167 32.56 -5.91 11.12
CA LYS A 167 31.47 -6.74 10.60
C LYS A 167 31.33 -8.08 11.32
N LEU A 168 32.44 -8.68 11.76
CA LEU A 168 32.39 -9.87 12.62
C LEU A 168 31.78 -9.56 13.98
N SER A 169 32.06 -8.39 14.55
CA SER A 169 31.44 -7.95 15.80
C SER A 169 29.93 -7.74 15.63
N ASP A 170 29.51 -7.04 14.57
CA ASP A 170 28.10 -6.83 14.23
C ASP A 170 27.34 -8.15 14.02
N ALA A 171 27.98 -9.11 13.34
CA ALA A 171 27.41 -10.44 13.12
C ALA A 171 27.22 -11.20 14.44
N ASN A 172 28.20 -11.16 15.35
CA ASN A 172 28.08 -11.79 16.67
C ASN A 172 26.96 -11.15 17.50
N ALA A 173 26.82 -9.81 17.47
CA ALA A 173 25.72 -9.11 18.11
C ALA A 173 24.35 -9.55 17.54
N SER A 174 24.25 -9.65 16.21
CA SER A 174 23.03 -10.10 15.53
C SER A 174 22.66 -11.54 15.89
N VAL A 175 23.65 -12.43 16.06
CA VAL A 175 23.43 -13.81 16.52
C VAL A 175 22.93 -13.85 17.97
N SER A 176 23.44 -12.98 18.83
CA SER A 176 22.93 -12.84 20.20
C SER A 176 21.46 -12.40 20.21
N ILE A 177 21.10 -11.40 19.42
CA ILE A 177 19.71 -10.92 19.30
C ILE A 177 18.79 -12.05 18.81
N MET A 178 19.19 -12.79 17.77
CA MET A 178 18.40 -13.93 17.28
C MET A 178 18.21 -15.03 18.34
N ARG A 179 19.21 -15.25 19.21
CA ARG A 179 19.12 -16.21 20.31
C ARG A 179 18.08 -15.77 21.33
N ASP A 180 18.09 -14.50 21.70
CA ASP A 180 17.14 -13.93 22.66
C ASP A 180 15.71 -13.93 22.09
N GLU A 181 15.54 -13.58 20.80
CA GLU A 181 14.24 -13.68 20.12
C GLU A 181 13.71 -15.13 20.08
N LEU A 182 14.57 -16.12 19.83
CA LEU A 182 14.19 -17.53 19.85
C LEU A 182 13.70 -17.99 21.23
N ALA A 183 14.31 -17.47 22.30
CA ALA A 183 13.91 -17.78 23.67
C ALA A 183 12.51 -17.20 24.00
N ILE A 184 12.17 -16.04 23.44
CA ILE A 184 10.87 -15.38 23.63
C ILE A 184 9.76 -16.02 22.79
N LEU A 185 10.06 -16.46 21.56
CA LEU A 185 9.08 -17.05 20.66
C LEU A 185 8.49 -18.37 21.18
N GLY A 186 9.25 -19.16 21.95
CA GLY A 186 8.75 -20.41 22.54
C GLY A 186 7.51 -20.20 23.41
N PRO A 187 7.61 -19.43 24.51
CA PRO A 187 6.48 -19.10 25.37
C PRO A 187 5.30 -18.43 24.67
N GLN A 188 5.56 -17.59 23.65
CA GLN A 188 4.49 -16.92 22.88
C GLN A 188 3.66 -17.93 22.08
N ILE A 189 4.33 -18.91 21.46
CA ILE A 189 3.63 -20.00 20.75
C ILE A 189 2.78 -20.78 21.74
N ASP A 190 3.34 -21.21 22.87
CA ASP A 190 2.61 -22.00 23.89
C ASP A 190 1.40 -21.24 24.45
N ALA A 191 1.51 -19.92 24.64
CA ALA A 191 0.39 -19.06 25.04
C ALA A 191 -0.72 -19.03 23.97
N LYS A 192 -0.34 -18.86 22.70
CA LYS A 192 -1.28 -18.90 21.57
C LYS A 192 -1.93 -20.26 21.38
N GLU A 193 -1.23 -21.36 21.66
CA GLU A 193 -1.83 -22.71 21.64
C GLU A 193 -2.98 -22.81 22.64
N LYS A 194 -2.77 -22.33 23.87
CA LYS A 194 -3.80 -22.33 24.91
C LYS A 194 -4.99 -21.43 24.57
N GLU A 195 -4.73 -20.27 23.97
CA GLU A 195 -5.79 -19.37 23.48
C GLU A 195 -6.64 -20.05 22.40
N ILE A 196 -6.01 -20.74 21.44
CA ILE A 196 -6.70 -21.47 20.36
C ILE A 196 -7.52 -22.63 20.92
N GLU A 197 -6.99 -23.39 21.89
CA GLU A 197 -7.74 -24.46 22.57
C GLU A 197 -8.98 -23.91 23.28
N HIS A 198 -8.85 -22.77 23.97
CA HIS A 198 -9.99 -22.11 24.62
C HIS A 198 -11.04 -21.65 23.60
N LEU A 199 -10.62 -20.98 22.52
CA LEU A 199 -11.51 -20.52 21.46
C LEU A 199 -12.22 -21.69 20.77
N LEU A 200 -11.51 -22.79 20.48
CA LEU A 200 -12.10 -23.99 19.89
C LEU A 200 -13.22 -24.56 20.77
N ASN A 201 -12.99 -24.65 22.09
CA ASN A 201 -13.99 -25.13 23.04
C ASN A 201 -15.22 -24.20 23.12
N GLN A 202 -15.06 -22.88 22.99
CA GLN A 202 -16.18 -21.94 22.93
C GLN A 202 -16.96 -22.10 21.63
N LEU A 203 -16.25 -22.16 20.50
CA LEU A 203 -16.83 -22.28 19.17
C LEU A 203 -17.66 -23.56 19.03
N GLN A 204 -17.20 -24.68 19.58
CA GLN A 204 -17.97 -25.93 19.63
C GLN A 204 -19.27 -25.80 20.44
N LYS A 205 -19.24 -25.12 21.59
CA LYS A 205 -20.45 -24.89 22.41
C LYS A 205 -21.45 -23.98 21.70
N ASP A 206 -20.97 -22.90 21.09
CA ASP A 206 -21.80 -21.92 20.42
C ASP A 206 -22.38 -22.49 19.10
N GLN A 207 -21.63 -23.34 18.38
CA GLN A 207 -22.15 -24.06 17.21
C GLN A 207 -23.33 -24.97 17.56
N ILE A 208 -23.23 -25.73 18.66
CA ILE A 208 -24.33 -26.58 19.13
C ILE A 208 -25.55 -25.72 19.48
N ALA A 209 -25.35 -24.64 20.25
CA ALA A 209 -26.44 -23.73 20.63
C ALA A 209 -27.12 -23.06 19.42
N VAL A 210 -26.35 -22.66 18.39
CA VAL A 210 -26.91 -22.08 17.16
C VAL A 210 -27.74 -23.09 16.38
N LEU A 211 -27.29 -24.35 16.30
CA LEU A 211 -28.05 -25.41 15.61
C LEU A 211 -29.39 -25.67 16.30
N GLU A 212 -29.40 -25.76 17.63
CA GLU A 212 -30.63 -25.93 18.42
C GLU A 212 -31.61 -24.77 18.20
N VAL A 213 -31.14 -23.52 18.29
CA VAL A 213 -31.99 -22.33 18.08
C VAL A 213 -32.48 -22.25 16.63
N LYS A 214 -31.64 -22.62 15.65
CA LYS A 214 -32.00 -22.63 14.23
C LYS A 214 -33.13 -23.61 13.94
N GLU A 215 -33.07 -24.82 14.50
CA GLU A 215 -34.14 -25.82 14.33
C GLU A 215 -35.47 -25.31 14.89
N ILE A 216 -35.46 -24.66 16.06
CA ILE A 216 -36.67 -24.06 16.66
C ILE A 216 -37.26 -22.96 15.76
N VAL A 217 -36.41 -22.10 15.20
CA VAL A 217 -36.86 -21.02 14.30
C VAL A 217 -37.41 -21.57 12.99
N GLU A 218 -36.79 -22.58 12.39
CA GLU A 218 -37.28 -23.21 11.14
C GLU A 218 -38.67 -23.85 11.33
N VAL A 219 -38.90 -24.52 12.46
CA VAL A 219 -40.23 -25.09 12.79
C VAL A 219 -41.29 -24.00 12.98
N GLU A 220 -40.94 -22.88 13.61
CA GLU A 220 -41.86 -21.75 13.78
C GLU A 220 -42.11 -20.98 12.48
N GLU A 221 -41.10 -20.85 11.61
CA GLU A 221 -41.23 -20.29 10.27
C GLU A 221 -42.20 -21.10 9.41
N GLN A 222 -42.11 -22.42 9.43
CA GLN A 222 -43.04 -23.29 8.72
C GLN A 222 -44.47 -23.11 9.23
N LYS A 223 -44.68 -23.09 10.55
CA LYS A 223 -46.02 -22.87 11.13
C LYS A 223 -46.61 -21.51 10.76
N VAL A 224 -45.80 -20.45 10.86
CA VAL A 224 -46.25 -19.11 10.47
C VAL A 224 -46.57 -19.07 8.97
N HIS A 225 -45.79 -19.73 8.12
CA HIS A 225 -46.06 -19.82 6.67
C HIS A 225 -47.37 -20.55 6.38
N GLU A 226 -47.61 -21.70 7.01
CA GLU A 226 -48.85 -22.47 6.86
C GLU A 226 -50.06 -21.66 7.33
N ASP A 227 -49.98 -21.02 8.50
CA ASP A 227 -51.06 -20.18 9.02
C ASP A 227 -51.31 -18.95 8.13
N THR A 228 -50.26 -18.35 7.55
CA THR A 228 -50.41 -17.22 6.61
C THR A 228 -51.10 -17.64 5.31
N ASP A 229 -50.69 -18.76 4.73
CA ASP A 229 -51.33 -19.29 3.51
C ASP A 229 -52.81 -19.60 3.75
N MET A 230 -53.13 -20.16 4.92
CA MET A 230 -54.51 -20.45 5.30
C MET A 230 -55.34 -19.17 5.42
N VAL A 231 -54.82 -18.13 6.09
CA VAL A 231 -55.54 -16.87 6.23
C VAL A 231 -55.68 -16.13 4.90
N GLU A 232 -54.69 -16.17 4.02
CA GLU A 232 -54.78 -15.59 2.66
C GLU A 232 -55.81 -16.33 1.79
N ARG A 233 -55.88 -17.66 1.87
CA ARG A 233 -56.95 -18.45 1.22
C ARG A 233 -58.33 -18.08 1.75
N TYR A 234 -58.47 -17.91 3.07
CA TYR A 234 -59.74 -17.47 3.66
C TYR A 234 -60.10 -16.03 3.26
N ALA A 235 -59.13 -15.13 3.16
CA ALA A 235 -59.32 -13.75 2.73
C ALA A 235 -59.75 -13.66 1.27
N THR A 236 -59.05 -14.37 0.38
CA THR A 236 -59.40 -14.43 -1.05
C THR A 236 -60.80 -15.01 -1.26
N GLN A 237 -61.20 -16.05 -0.51
CA GLN A 237 -62.55 -16.60 -0.57
C GLN A 237 -63.62 -15.60 -0.10
N ALA A 238 -63.37 -14.86 0.99
CA ALA A 238 -64.30 -13.86 1.50
C ALA A 238 -64.45 -12.67 0.52
N GLU A 239 -63.36 -12.24 -0.12
CA GLU A 239 -63.40 -11.20 -1.15
C GLU A 239 -64.13 -11.65 -2.41
N LEU A 240 -63.93 -12.89 -2.85
CA LEU A 240 -64.62 -13.45 -4.03
C LEU A 240 -66.13 -13.53 -3.79
N ASP A 241 -66.55 -13.97 -2.60
CA ASP A 241 -67.95 -14.04 -2.22
C ASP A 241 -68.61 -12.64 -2.26
N LEU A 242 -67.93 -11.59 -1.79
CA LEU A 242 -68.39 -10.19 -1.86
C LEU A 242 -68.42 -9.62 -3.29
N LYS A 243 -67.34 -9.84 -4.06
CA LYS A 243 -67.20 -9.33 -5.45
C LYS A 243 -68.26 -9.86 -6.39
N ASN A 244 -68.81 -11.06 -6.13
CA ASN A 244 -69.87 -11.64 -6.96
C ASN A 244 -71.23 -10.95 -6.78
N VAL A 245 -71.48 -10.27 -5.66
CA VAL A 245 -72.83 -9.76 -5.33
C VAL A 245 -72.94 -8.25 -5.35
N ILE A 246 -71.86 -7.52 -5.06
CA ILE A 246 -71.79 -6.06 -5.20
C ILE A 246 -72.23 -5.57 -6.60
N PRO A 247 -71.74 -6.12 -7.73
CA PRO A 247 -72.12 -5.62 -9.06
C PRO A 247 -73.60 -5.90 -9.39
N VAL A 248 -74.15 -7.01 -8.91
CA VAL A 248 -75.58 -7.35 -9.11
C VAL A 248 -76.48 -6.40 -8.31
N LEU A 249 -76.02 -5.96 -7.14
CA LEU A 249 -76.70 -4.96 -6.33
C LEU A 249 -76.62 -3.56 -6.96
N ASP A 250 -75.44 -3.16 -7.41
CA ASP A 250 -75.21 -1.85 -8.05
C ASP A 250 -76.01 -1.71 -9.35
N GLU A 251 -76.04 -2.76 -10.18
CA GLU A 251 -76.86 -2.82 -11.40
C GLU A 251 -78.35 -2.68 -11.08
N ALA A 252 -78.83 -3.37 -10.04
CA ALA A 252 -80.23 -3.30 -9.64
C ALA A 252 -80.62 -1.97 -8.97
N MET A 253 -79.69 -1.32 -8.25
CA MET A 253 -79.89 0.03 -7.70
C MET A 253 -79.90 1.08 -8.82
N ALA A 254 -79.04 0.93 -9.83
CA ALA A 254 -79.04 1.76 -11.03
C ALA A 254 -80.37 1.65 -11.80
N ASP A 255 -80.86 0.42 -12.03
CA ASP A 255 -82.16 0.14 -12.68
C ASP A 255 -83.35 0.79 -11.97
N VAL A 256 -83.30 0.95 -10.63
CA VAL A 256 -84.37 1.62 -9.84
C VAL A 256 -84.21 3.14 -9.84
N SER A 257 -82.98 3.66 -9.86
CA SER A 257 -82.71 5.10 -9.95
C SER A 257 -83.06 5.70 -11.32
N GLN A 258 -83.07 4.87 -12.38
CA GLN A 258 -83.43 5.27 -13.75
C GLN A 258 -84.94 5.33 -14.00
N LEU A 259 -85.78 4.94 -13.04
CA LEU A 259 -87.25 5.02 -13.17
C LEU A 259 -87.74 6.46 -13.04
N ASP A 260 -88.60 6.90 -13.96
CA ASP A 260 -89.19 8.22 -13.91
C ASP A 260 -90.48 8.25 -13.07
N LYS A 261 -90.88 9.44 -12.60
CA LYS A 261 -92.13 9.64 -11.84
C LYS A 261 -93.38 9.19 -12.62
N ALA A 262 -93.31 9.14 -13.95
CA ALA A 262 -94.36 8.66 -14.82
C ALA A 262 -94.57 7.14 -14.70
N ASP A 263 -93.49 6.36 -14.65
CA ASP A 263 -93.52 4.89 -14.57
C ASP A 263 -94.08 4.41 -13.22
N VAL A 264 -93.78 5.15 -12.14
CA VAL A 264 -94.34 4.91 -10.80
C VAL A 264 -95.83 5.29 -10.75
N ALA A 265 -96.23 6.33 -11.48
CA ALA A 265 -97.63 6.75 -11.57
C ALA A 265 -98.49 5.73 -12.35
N GLU A 266 -97.94 5.05 -13.36
CA GLU A 266 -98.62 3.99 -14.12
C GLU A 266 -99.07 2.85 -13.21
N VAL A 267 -98.18 2.38 -12.33
CA VAL A 267 -98.48 1.31 -11.36
C VAL A 267 -99.50 1.75 -10.30
N ARG A 268 -99.60 3.05 -10.01
CA ARG A 268 -100.52 3.61 -9.00
C ARG A 268 -101.99 3.69 -9.49
N VAL A 269 -102.23 3.71 -10.80
CA VAL A 269 -103.56 3.95 -11.39
C VAL A 269 -104.44 2.68 -11.42
N TYR A 270 -103.87 1.48 -11.23
CA TYR A 270 -104.65 0.24 -11.20
C TYR A 270 -105.74 0.26 -10.11
N GLN A 271 -107.01 0.15 -10.53
CA GLN A 271 -108.15 -0.02 -9.60
C GLN A 271 -108.18 -1.43 -8.97
N ASN A 272 -107.86 -2.46 -9.76
CA ASN A 272 -107.61 -3.84 -9.33
C ASN A 272 -106.30 -4.32 -9.97
N PRO A 273 -105.18 -4.36 -9.24
CA PRO A 273 -103.88 -4.72 -9.82
C PRO A 273 -103.82 -6.21 -10.19
N PRO A 274 -103.10 -6.56 -11.28
CA PRO A 274 -102.74 -7.95 -11.55
C PRO A 274 -101.98 -8.56 -10.37
N TYR A 275 -102.21 -9.84 -10.10
CA TYR A 275 -101.60 -10.57 -8.98
C TYR A 275 -100.06 -10.41 -8.90
N GLN A 276 -99.39 -10.39 -10.06
CA GLN A 276 -97.93 -10.21 -10.16
C GLN A 276 -97.45 -8.83 -9.67
N VAL A 277 -98.19 -7.75 -9.97
CA VAL A 277 -97.89 -6.38 -9.53
C VAL A 277 -98.14 -6.24 -8.03
N MET A 278 -99.22 -6.82 -7.53
CA MET A 278 -99.54 -6.85 -6.11
C MET A 278 -98.44 -7.56 -5.30
N MET A 279 -97.93 -8.69 -5.77
CA MET A 279 -96.84 -9.43 -5.11
C MET A 279 -95.53 -8.62 -5.02
N VAL A 280 -95.11 -7.97 -6.12
CA VAL A 280 -93.89 -7.12 -6.13
C VAL A 280 -94.04 -5.95 -5.18
N MET A 281 -95.19 -5.29 -5.20
CA MET A 281 -95.43 -4.16 -4.31
C MET A 281 -95.56 -4.56 -2.85
N CYS A 282 -96.16 -5.72 -2.54
CA CYS A 282 -96.14 -6.28 -1.19
C CYS A 282 -94.71 -6.59 -0.74
N ALA A 283 -93.85 -7.14 -1.61
CA ALA A 283 -92.45 -7.42 -1.30
C ALA A 283 -91.63 -6.13 -1.05
N VAL A 284 -91.86 -5.08 -1.84
CA VAL A 284 -91.26 -3.75 -1.62
C VAL A 284 -91.77 -3.10 -0.33
N CYS A 285 -93.08 -3.21 -0.03
CA CYS A 285 -93.64 -2.72 1.23
C CYS A 285 -93.06 -3.45 2.45
N ILE A 286 -92.77 -4.75 2.33
CA ILE A 286 -92.12 -5.52 3.39
C ILE A 286 -90.69 -5.00 3.62
N LEU A 287 -89.91 -4.71 2.58
CA LEU A 287 -88.57 -4.14 2.73
C LEU A 287 -88.57 -2.73 3.35
N LEU A 288 -89.66 -1.97 3.14
CA LEU A 288 -89.88 -0.64 3.74
C LEU A 288 -90.56 -0.70 5.13
N ASP A 289 -90.67 -1.90 5.73
CA ASP A 289 -91.36 -2.17 7.01
C ASP A 289 -92.81 -1.64 7.09
N CYS A 290 -93.48 -1.58 5.93
CA CYS A 290 -94.89 -1.21 5.80
C CYS A 290 -95.82 -2.44 5.78
N LYS A 291 -97.11 -2.23 6.07
CA LYS A 291 -98.13 -3.31 5.98
C LYS A 291 -98.29 -3.75 4.52
N PRO A 292 -98.26 -5.08 4.22
CA PRO A 292 -98.28 -5.61 2.86
C PRO A 292 -99.69 -5.63 2.25
N ASP A 293 -100.40 -4.51 2.32
CA ASP A 293 -101.73 -4.33 1.73
C ASP A 293 -101.65 -3.37 0.53
N TRP A 294 -102.50 -3.56 -0.49
CA TRP A 294 -102.52 -2.69 -1.67
C TRP A 294 -102.84 -1.22 -1.32
N GLY A 295 -103.64 -0.99 -0.28
CA GLY A 295 -103.96 0.35 0.22
C GLY A 295 -102.72 1.11 0.70
N THR A 296 -101.83 0.45 1.45
CA THR A 296 -100.55 1.01 1.89
C THR A 296 -99.54 1.10 0.75
N ALA A 297 -99.51 0.11 -0.16
CA ALA A 297 -98.65 0.16 -1.34
C ALA A 297 -98.96 1.37 -2.25
N ARG A 298 -100.25 1.70 -2.41
CA ARG A 298 -100.71 2.86 -3.17
C ARG A 298 -100.33 4.19 -2.51
N GLN A 299 -100.32 4.25 -1.18
CA GLN A 299 -99.83 5.42 -0.42
C GLN A 299 -98.33 5.60 -0.60
N VAL A 300 -97.56 4.51 -0.47
CA VAL A 300 -96.09 4.51 -0.60
C VAL A 300 -95.63 4.90 -2.02
N LEU A 301 -96.35 4.47 -3.06
CA LEU A 301 -96.14 4.88 -4.45
C LEU A 301 -96.53 6.36 -4.72
N GLY A 302 -97.31 6.98 -3.84
CA GLY A 302 -97.75 8.38 -3.96
C GLY A 302 -96.77 9.40 -3.36
N ASP A 303 -95.83 8.94 -2.54
CA ASP A 303 -94.82 9.80 -1.91
C ASP A 303 -93.77 10.25 -2.93
N SER A 304 -93.53 11.56 -3.01
CA SER A 304 -92.58 12.17 -3.96
C SER A 304 -91.12 11.72 -3.77
N GLY A 305 -90.79 11.16 -2.60
CA GLY A 305 -89.48 10.62 -2.25
C GLY A 305 -89.37 9.08 -2.27
N PHE A 306 -90.34 8.36 -2.86
CA PHE A 306 -90.36 6.89 -2.88
C PHE A 306 -89.07 6.27 -3.46
N ILE A 307 -88.60 6.73 -4.62
CA ILE A 307 -87.38 6.23 -5.25
C ILE A 307 -86.15 6.51 -4.36
N GLY A 308 -86.07 7.71 -3.77
CA GLY A 308 -84.99 8.07 -2.83
C GLY A 308 -84.99 7.23 -1.55
N ARG A 309 -86.16 6.80 -1.08
CA ARG A 309 -86.26 5.85 0.04
C ARG A 309 -85.70 4.48 -0.35
N LEU A 310 -85.95 4.00 -1.57
CA LEU A 310 -85.43 2.70 -2.05
C LEU A 310 -83.91 2.71 -2.24
N THR A 311 -83.34 3.81 -2.75
CA THR A 311 -81.89 3.93 -2.96
C THR A 311 -81.12 4.16 -1.64
N ASN A 312 -81.75 4.80 -0.66
CA ASN A 312 -81.13 5.10 0.63
C ASN A 312 -81.48 4.08 1.73
N LEU A 313 -82.03 2.91 1.37
CA LEU A 313 -82.24 1.86 2.36
C LEU A 313 -80.88 1.35 2.88
N ASP A 314 -80.80 1.18 4.19
CA ASP A 314 -79.64 0.52 4.82
C ASP A 314 -79.69 -0.98 4.54
N ILE A 315 -79.17 -1.36 3.38
CA ILE A 315 -79.12 -2.75 2.88
C ILE A 315 -78.38 -3.68 3.86
N ASN A 316 -77.46 -3.12 4.67
CA ASN A 316 -76.66 -3.83 5.67
C ASN A 316 -77.42 -4.18 6.98
N HIS A 317 -78.60 -3.58 7.22
CA HIS A 317 -79.32 -3.71 8.50
C HIS A 317 -80.78 -4.19 8.36
N ILE A 318 -81.06 -5.02 7.35
CA ILE A 318 -82.38 -5.64 7.16
C ILE A 318 -82.60 -6.73 8.23
N SER A 319 -83.70 -6.63 8.97
CA SER A 319 -84.01 -7.58 10.05
C SER A 319 -84.34 -8.99 9.52
N ASP A 320 -83.94 -10.03 10.27
CA ASP A 320 -84.26 -11.44 9.95
C ASP A 320 -85.76 -11.74 9.86
N ARG A 321 -86.59 -10.91 10.50
CA ARG A 321 -88.05 -11.01 10.44
C ARG A 321 -88.57 -10.51 9.09
N THR A 322 -87.98 -9.45 8.57
CA THR A 322 -88.31 -8.82 7.29
C THR A 322 -87.84 -9.72 6.13
N TYR A 323 -86.62 -10.27 6.21
CA TYR A 323 -86.09 -11.23 5.23
C TYR A 323 -86.92 -12.52 5.11
N ARG A 324 -87.33 -13.13 6.24
CA ARG A 324 -88.16 -14.35 6.23
C ARG A 324 -89.52 -14.16 5.57
N LYS A 325 -90.13 -12.97 5.72
CA LYS A 325 -91.38 -12.63 5.02
C LYS A 325 -91.14 -12.44 3.53
N LEU A 326 -90.05 -11.76 3.15
CA LEU A 326 -89.67 -11.55 1.75
C LEU A 326 -89.40 -12.87 1.01
N LEU A 327 -88.80 -13.86 1.68
CA LEU A 327 -88.54 -15.19 1.14
C LEU A 327 -89.80 -15.96 0.72
N GLN A 328 -90.95 -15.65 1.33
CA GLN A 328 -92.25 -16.25 0.95
C GLN A 328 -92.74 -15.75 -0.42
N TYR A 329 -92.36 -14.52 -0.79
CA TYR A 329 -92.72 -13.91 -2.07
C TYR A 329 -91.70 -14.25 -3.16
N SER A 330 -90.41 -14.25 -2.85
CA SER A 330 -89.35 -14.49 -3.85
C SER A 330 -89.21 -15.95 -4.29
N ARG A 331 -89.67 -16.91 -3.48
CA ARG A 331 -89.70 -18.35 -3.85
C ARG A 331 -90.88 -18.73 -4.74
N HIS A 332 -91.82 -17.82 -4.97
CA HIS A 332 -92.99 -18.09 -5.80
C HIS A 332 -92.59 -18.14 -7.28
N GLN A 333 -92.99 -19.19 -8.03
CA GLN A 333 -92.56 -19.43 -9.43
C GLN A 333 -92.91 -18.28 -10.40
N GLN A 334 -93.82 -17.39 -10.03
CA GLN A 334 -94.24 -16.23 -10.83
C GLN A 334 -93.45 -14.94 -10.51
N PHE A 335 -92.51 -14.97 -9.56
CA PHE A 335 -91.71 -13.81 -9.14
C PHE A 335 -90.36 -13.75 -9.89
N THR A 336 -90.42 -13.68 -11.22
CA THR A 336 -89.22 -13.51 -12.07
C THR A 336 -89.28 -12.19 -12.84
N PRO A 337 -88.13 -11.47 -12.97
CA PRO A 337 -88.09 -10.20 -13.70
C PRO A 337 -88.66 -10.26 -15.12
N ASP A 338 -88.52 -11.40 -15.80
CA ASP A 338 -88.95 -11.57 -17.20
C ASP A 338 -90.45 -11.85 -17.35
N LEU A 339 -91.11 -12.44 -16.34
CA LEU A 339 -92.57 -12.60 -16.33
C LEU A 339 -93.27 -11.30 -15.95
N ILE A 340 -92.73 -10.58 -14.98
CA ILE A 340 -93.28 -9.31 -14.48
C ILE A 340 -93.06 -8.17 -15.49
N GLY A 341 -91.93 -8.19 -16.20
CA GLY A 341 -91.62 -7.19 -17.24
C GLY A 341 -92.56 -7.19 -18.44
N LYS A 342 -93.31 -8.27 -18.66
CA LYS A 342 -94.37 -8.33 -19.68
C LYS A 342 -95.63 -7.55 -19.28
N VAL A 343 -95.80 -7.29 -17.98
CA VAL A 343 -96.97 -6.58 -17.42
C VAL A 343 -96.62 -5.14 -17.07
N SER A 344 -95.44 -4.88 -16.51
CA SER A 344 -94.97 -3.53 -16.20
C SER A 344 -93.44 -3.46 -16.17
N SER A 345 -92.87 -2.48 -16.86
CA SER A 345 -91.44 -2.17 -16.87
C SER A 345 -90.95 -1.72 -15.48
N ALA A 346 -91.71 -0.86 -14.80
CA ALA A 346 -91.39 -0.39 -13.45
C ALA A 346 -91.35 -1.54 -12.43
N CYS A 347 -92.32 -2.46 -12.51
CA CYS A 347 -92.35 -3.63 -11.63
C CYS A 347 -91.20 -4.62 -11.88
N ARG A 348 -90.61 -4.64 -13.10
CA ARG A 348 -89.42 -5.42 -13.41
C ARG A 348 -88.20 -4.93 -12.64
N SER A 349 -87.96 -3.62 -12.65
CA SER A 349 -86.85 -3.00 -11.91
C SER A 349 -87.00 -3.19 -10.40
N PHE A 350 -88.21 -3.02 -9.84
CA PHE A 350 -88.47 -3.33 -8.43
C PHE A 350 -88.25 -4.81 -8.10
N CYS A 351 -88.66 -5.73 -8.97
CA CYS A 351 -88.42 -7.16 -8.78
C CYS A 351 -86.93 -7.52 -8.79
N LYS A 352 -86.15 -6.99 -9.75
CA LYS A 352 -84.69 -7.18 -9.80
C LYS A 352 -84.01 -6.66 -8.53
N TRP A 353 -84.40 -5.47 -8.05
CA TRP A 353 -83.88 -4.86 -6.84
C TRP A 353 -84.19 -5.66 -5.57
N VAL A 354 -85.43 -6.15 -5.43
CA VAL A 354 -85.81 -7.06 -4.33
C VAL A 354 -84.96 -8.34 -4.34
N LEU A 355 -84.72 -8.92 -5.52
CA LEU A 355 -83.91 -10.14 -5.67
C LEU A 355 -82.41 -9.89 -5.43
N ALA A 356 -81.89 -8.72 -5.83
CA ALA A 356 -80.50 -8.33 -5.60
C ALA A 356 -80.22 -8.06 -4.12
N ILE A 357 -81.13 -7.38 -3.41
CA ILE A 357 -81.07 -7.18 -1.95
C ILE A 357 -81.14 -8.52 -1.21
N GLN A 358 -81.98 -9.45 -1.67
CA GLN A 358 -82.04 -10.79 -1.09
C GLN A 358 -80.70 -11.54 -1.21
N ARG A 359 -80.11 -11.55 -2.42
CA ARG A 359 -78.82 -12.21 -2.68
C ARG A 359 -77.68 -11.55 -1.89
N TYR A 360 -77.70 -10.22 -1.79
CA TYR A 360 -76.74 -9.48 -0.97
C TYR A 360 -76.89 -9.81 0.51
N HIS A 361 -78.10 -9.83 1.06
CA HIS A 361 -78.33 -10.17 2.47
C HIS A 361 -77.89 -11.61 2.80
N GLU A 362 -78.14 -12.56 1.89
CA GLU A 362 -77.72 -13.95 2.05
C GLU A 362 -76.19 -14.10 2.08
N VAL A 363 -75.47 -13.40 1.19
CA VAL A 363 -74.01 -13.40 1.16
C VAL A 363 -73.41 -12.56 2.29
N TYR A 364 -74.00 -11.43 2.65
CA TYR A 364 -73.58 -10.61 3.79
C TYR A 364 -73.67 -11.40 5.11
N ARG A 365 -74.70 -12.25 5.26
CA ARG A 365 -74.84 -13.15 6.41
C ARG A 365 -73.74 -14.22 6.46
N THR A 366 -73.25 -14.70 5.33
CA THR A 366 -72.15 -15.69 5.29
C THR A 366 -70.77 -15.03 5.38
N VAL A 367 -70.61 -13.79 4.92
CA VAL A 367 -69.35 -13.04 4.92
C VAL A 367 -69.06 -12.36 6.26
N LYS A 368 -70.05 -11.76 6.93
CA LYS A 368 -69.87 -11.10 8.25
C LYS A 368 -69.14 -11.97 9.29
N PRO A 369 -69.53 -13.24 9.53
CA PRO A 369 -68.76 -14.10 10.44
C PRO A 369 -67.39 -14.51 9.88
N LYS A 370 -67.20 -14.52 8.55
CA LYS A 370 -65.87 -14.76 7.94
C LYS A 370 -64.95 -13.55 8.15
N GLU A 371 -65.46 -12.32 8.07
CA GLU A 371 -64.69 -11.10 8.33
C GLU A 371 -64.24 -10.99 9.80
N GLU A 372 -65.09 -11.32 10.76
CA GLU A 372 -64.72 -11.35 12.19
C GLU A 372 -63.66 -12.43 12.48
N LYS A 373 -63.81 -13.62 11.88
CA LYS A 373 -62.80 -14.69 11.95
C LYS A 373 -61.49 -14.31 11.27
N LEU A 374 -61.55 -13.57 10.17
CA LEU A 374 -60.38 -13.08 9.44
C LEU A 374 -59.65 -12.01 10.26
N LYS A 375 -60.36 -11.09 10.91
CA LYS A 375 -59.76 -10.10 11.82
C LYS A 375 -59.03 -10.76 12.98
N THR A 376 -59.69 -11.69 13.67
CA THR A 376 -59.09 -12.42 14.80
C THR A 376 -57.91 -13.29 14.36
N ALA A 377 -57.98 -13.93 13.18
CA ALA A 377 -56.87 -14.69 12.61
C ALA A 377 -55.68 -13.79 12.20
N ASN A 378 -55.94 -12.61 11.63
CA ASN A 378 -54.91 -11.62 11.32
C ASN A 378 -54.23 -11.07 12.58
N GLU A 379 -54.98 -10.80 13.64
CA GLU A 379 -54.42 -10.36 14.93
C GLU A 379 -53.54 -11.46 15.55
N ALA A 380 -53.99 -12.72 15.51
CA ALA A 380 -53.18 -13.86 15.96
C ALA A 380 -51.92 -14.03 15.12
N LEU A 381 -52.01 -13.93 13.79
CA LEU A 381 -50.88 -13.97 12.87
C LEU A 381 -49.87 -12.85 13.12
N GLU A 382 -50.33 -11.63 13.41
CA GLU A 382 -49.45 -10.51 13.76
C GLU A 382 -48.63 -10.80 15.02
N VAL A 383 -49.24 -11.38 16.05
CA VAL A 383 -48.54 -11.77 17.28
C VAL A 383 -47.48 -12.84 16.98
N MET A 384 -47.84 -13.85 16.18
CA MET A 384 -46.91 -14.91 15.78
C MET A 384 -45.75 -14.37 14.94
N ARG A 385 -46.03 -13.50 13.96
CA ARG A 385 -45.01 -12.82 13.13
C ARG A 385 -44.07 -11.96 13.99
N LYS A 386 -44.60 -11.22 14.97
CA LYS A 386 -43.77 -10.43 15.91
C LYS A 386 -42.88 -11.31 16.78
N SER A 387 -43.39 -12.45 17.26
CA SER A 387 -42.60 -13.44 18.02
C SER A 387 -41.49 -14.04 17.15
N LEU A 388 -41.83 -14.43 15.93
CA LEU A 388 -40.90 -15.00 14.96
C LEU A 388 -39.79 -14.01 14.58
N ALA A 389 -40.14 -12.75 14.31
CA ALA A 389 -39.17 -11.70 14.00
C ALA A 389 -38.15 -11.50 15.13
N ARG A 390 -38.59 -11.52 16.40
CA ARG A 390 -37.68 -11.44 17.56
C ARG A 390 -36.71 -12.63 17.62
N LYS A 391 -37.20 -13.85 17.35
CA LYS A 391 -36.35 -15.05 17.36
C LYS A 391 -35.38 -15.09 16.18
N GLN A 392 -35.81 -14.64 14.99
CA GLN A 392 -34.94 -14.46 13.83
C GLN A 392 -33.84 -13.42 14.11
N GLU A 393 -34.17 -12.32 14.78
CA GLU A 393 -33.19 -11.29 15.17
C GLU A 393 -32.18 -11.84 16.18
N MET A 394 -32.62 -12.58 17.20
CA MET A 394 -31.70 -13.25 18.13
C MET A 394 -30.83 -14.28 17.41
N LEU A 395 -31.40 -15.08 16.50
CA LEU A 395 -30.64 -16.04 15.71
C LEU A 395 -29.61 -15.35 14.82
N LYS A 396 -29.92 -14.17 14.26
CA LYS A 396 -28.96 -13.36 13.50
C LYS A 396 -27.81 -12.88 14.39
N LEU A 397 -28.11 -12.33 15.56
CA LEU A 397 -27.09 -11.87 16.50
C LEU A 397 -26.13 -12.99 16.92
N VAL A 398 -26.65 -14.18 17.22
CA VAL A 398 -25.81 -15.32 17.61
C VAL A 398 -24.99 -15.84 16.41
N LYS A 399 -25.55 -15.85 15.19
CA LYS A 399 -24.78 -16.18 13.97
C LYS A 399 -23.67 -15.19 13.69
N ASP A 400 -23.94 -13.89 13.83
CA ASP A 400 -22.93 -12.84 13.65
C ASP A 400 -21.81 -12.99 14.69
N HIS A 401 -22.16 -13.28 15.96
CA HIS A 401 -21.16 -13.55 17.00
C HIS A 401 -20.32 -14.80 16.71
N LEU A 402 -20.94 -15.87 16.18
CA LEU A 402 -20.25 -17.10 15.80
C LEU A 402 -19.27 -16.84 14.65
N GLN A 403 -19.66 -16.06 13.64
CA GLN A 403 -18.76 -15.64 12.56
C GLN A 403 -17.57 -14.84 13.09
N GLU A 404 -17.78 -13.90 14.00
CA GLU A 404 -16.68 -13.17 14.64
C GLU A 404 -15.73 -14.11 15.40
N LEU A 405 -16.26 -15.13 16.08
CA LEU A 405 -15.46 -16.13 16.78
C LEU A 405 -14.67 -17.02 15.80
N GLU A 406 -15.28 -17.44 14.70
CA GLU A 406 -14.64 -18.20 13.62
C GLU A 406 -13.50 -17.41 12.98
N ASP A 407 -13.70 -16.11 12.71
CA ASP A 407 -12.66 -15.24 12.17
C ASP A 407 -11.53 -15.01 13.18
N LYS A 408 -11.83 -14.80 14.47
CA LYS A 408 -10.81 -14.71 15.53
C LYS A 408 -10.01 -16.00 15.66
N TYR A 409 -10.67 -17.15 15.55
CA TYR A 409 -10.03 -18.46 15.60
C TYR A 409 -9.10 -18.68 14.40
N ARG A 410 -9.56 -18.37 13.18
CA ARG A 410 -8.73 -18.42 11.96
C ARG A 410 -7.52 -17.51 12.05
N ASN A 411 -7.71 -16.25 12.44
CA ASN A 411 -6.61 -15.30 12.62
C ASN A 411 -5.60 -15.80 13.66
N SER A 412 -6.07 -16.38 14.77
CA SER A 412 -5.19 -16.94 15.80
C SER A 412 -4.38 -18.15 15.29
N ILE A 413 -4.98 -19.02 14.46
CA ILE A 413 -4.25 -20.11 13.79
C ILE A 413 -3.20 -19.56 12.83
N ASP A 414 -3.55 -18.58 12.01
CA ASP A 414 -2.63 -18.00 11.03
C ASP A 414 -1.46 -17.32 11.74
N GLU A 415 -1.72 -16.58 12.84
CA GLU A 415 -0.70 -16.02 13.72
C GLU A 415 0.20 -17.12 14.30
N LYS A 416 -0.38 -18.21 14.83
CA LYS A 416 0.38 -19.36 15.35
C LYS A 416 1.28 -19.94 14.26
N GLN A 417 0.76 -20.23 13.08
CA GLN A 417 1.52 -20.78 11.96
C GLN A 417 2.66 -19.84 11.53
N ALA A 418 2.40 -18.53 11.48
CA ALA A 418 3.42 -17.53 11.19
C ALA A 418 4.53 -17.51 12.27
N LEU A 419 4.18 -17.65 13.55
CA LEU A 419 5.15 -17.77 14.65
C LEU A 419 5.98 -19.06 14.55
N TYR A 420 5.37 -20.20 14.19
CA TYR A 420 6.10 -21.45 13.94
C TYR A 420 7.07 -21.32 12.76
N ALA A 421 6.61 -20.76 11.64
CA ALA A 421 7.44 -20.53 10.47
C ALA A 421 8.63 -19.61 10.79
N ARG A 422 8.37 -18.53 11.57
CA ARG A 422 9.42 -17.62 12.05
C ARG A 422 10.42 -18.34 12.97
N ARG A 423 9.93 -19.15 13.92
CA ARG A 423 10.78 -19.94 14.83
C ARG A 423 11.68 -20.89 14.06
N GLU A 424 11.14 -21.60 13.07
CA GLU A 424 11.90 -22.59 12.33
C GLU A 424 12.94 -21.93 11.41
N LEU A 425 12.56 -20.84 10.74
CA LEU A 425 13.52 -20.01 9.98
C LEU A 425 14.64 -19.48 10.89
N MET A 426 14.31 -19.00 12.09
CA MET A 426 15.31 -18.54 13.04
C MET A 426 16.22 -19.64 13.54
N LYS A 427 15.71 -20.84 13.84
CA LYS A 427 16.56 -21.99 14.18
C LYS A 427 17.55 -22.33 13.08
N GLN A 428 17.09 -22.37 11.83
CA GLN A 428 17.96 -22.64 10.68
C GLN A 428 19.03 -21.55 10.52
N ARG A 429 18.63 -20.27 10.63
CA ARG A 429 19.57 -19.14 10.59
C ARG A 429 20.57 -19.19 11.74
N MET A 430 20.12 -19.50 12.95
CA MET A 430 20.98 -19.63 14.13
C MET A 430 21.98 -20.78 13.97
N ALA A 431 21.56 -21.94 13.46
CA ALA A 431 22.46 -23.07 13.23
C ALA A 431 23.57 -22.71 12.23
N ARG A 432 23.20 -22.10 11.09
CA ARG A 432 24.16 -21.63 10.07
C ARG A 432 25.07 -20.54 10.62
N ALA A 433 24.51 -19.59 11.37
CA ALA A 433 25.29 -18.52 11.96
C ALA A 433 26.25 -19.05 13.02
N HIS A 434 25.86 -20.05 13.81
CA HIS A 434 26.74 -20.70 14.78
C HIS A 434 27.94 -21.38 14.11
N GLU A 435 27.68 -22.16 13.05
CA GLU A 435 28.74 -22.79 12.25
C GLU A 435 29.71 -21.73 11.69
N LEU A 436 29.17 -20.67 11.10
CA LEU A 436 29.95 -19.57 10.54
C LEU A 436 30.75 -18.82 11.62
N THR A 437 30.17 -18.55 12.80
CA THR A 437 30.88 -17.91 13.91
C THR A 437 32.02 -18.77 14.45
N ASN A 438 31.86 -20.10 14.48
CA ASN A 438 32.91 -21.00 14.93
C ASN A 438 34.10 -21.00 13.96
N VAL A 439 33.84 -21.04 12.64
CA VAL A 439 34.89 -20.94 11.63
C VAL A 439 35.58 -19.57 11.67
N LEU A 440 34.80 -18.49 11.79
CA LEU A 440 35.33 -17.13 11.80
C LEU A 440 35.98 -16.73 13.12
N ALA A 441 35.78 -17.47 14.21
CA ALA A 441 36.43 -17.19 15.49
C ALA A 441 37.96 -17.27 15.38
N ILE A 442 38.46 -18.25 14.62
CA ILE A 442 39.90 -18.41 14.36
C ILE A 442 40.41 -17.26 13.48
N GLU A 443 39.68 -16.94 12.40
CA GLU A 443 40.05 -15.84 11.51
C GLU A 443 40.00 -14.47 12.21
N LYS A 444 39.11 -14.27 13.17
CA LYS A 444 39.06 -13.06 14.00
C LYS A 444 40.38 -12.84 14.75
N VAL A 445 40.88 -13.87 15.43
CA VAL A 445 42.16 -13.80 16.15
C VAL A 445 43.29 -13.49 15.17
N ARG A 446 43.33 -14.18 14.05
CA ARG A 446 44.33 -13.97 12.99
C ARG A 446 44.30 -12.53 12.45
N TRP A 447 43.12 -11.98 12.14
CA TRP A 447 42.98 -10.62 11.63
C TRP A 447 43.38 -9.58 12.68
N GLN A 448 43.08 -9.84 13.96
CA GLN A 448 43.52 -8.99 15.06
C GLN A 448 45.05 -8.99 15.20
N GLU A 449 45.69 -10.16 15.15
CA GLU A 449 47.15 -10.26 15.16
C GLU A 449 47.78 -9.55 13.96
N GLN A 450 47.21 -9.71 12.76
CA GLN A 450 47.66 -9.00 11.56
C GLN A 450 47.49 -7.48 11.68
N LEU A 451 46.41 -7.00 12.30
CA LEU A 451 46.19 -5.59 12.57
C LEU A 451 47.27 -5.04 13.50
N ASN A 452 47.56 -5.75 14.60
CA ASN A 452 48.61 -5.36 15.55
C ASN A 452 50.00 -5.31 14.86
N GLN A 453 50.31 -6.32 14.03
CA GLN A 453 51.56 -6.32 13.24
C GLN A 453 51.62 -5.16 12.24
N LEU A 454 50.48 -4.79 11.65
CA LEU A 454 50.38 -3.66 10.74
C LEU A 454 50.64 -2.34 11.50
N GLU A 455 50.05 -2.15 12.68
CA GLU A 455 50.29 -0.97 13.52
C GLU A 455 51.77 -0.81 13.91
N GLU A 456 52.45 -1.91 14.26
CA GLU A 456 53.91 -1.89 14.48
C GLU A 456 54.68 -1.49 13.22
N LYS A 457 54.29 -2.03 12.05
CA LYS A 457 54.92 -1.72 10.76
C LYS A 457 54.75 -0.25 10.36
N VAL A 458 53.65 0.43 10.74
CA VAL A 458 53.47 1.87 10.47
C VAL A 458 54.60 2.68 11.09
N ARG A 459 54.96 2.37 12.34
CA ARG A 459 56.01 3.11 13.07
C ARG A 459 57.36 3.03 12.36
N LEU A 460 57.64 1.89 11.72
CA LEU A 460 58.88 1.63 11.01
C LEU A 460 58.82 2.00 9.51
N LEU A 461 57.65 2.36 8.98
CA LEU A 461 57.42 2.53 7.54
C LEU A 461 58.31 3.61 6.93
N ILE A 462 58.39 4.76 7.60
CA ILE A 462 59.13 5.94 7.12
C ILE A 462 60.62 5.61 6.94
N GLY A 463 61.22 4.96 7.94
CA GLY A 463 62.63 4.55 7.89
C GLY A 463 62.89 3.43 6.87
N ASN A 464 62.02 2.42 6.84
CA ASN A 464 62.15 1.29 5.91
C ASN A 464 62.01 1.74 4.45
N ALA A 465 61.11 2.67 4.15
CA ALA A 465 60.96 3.24 2.82
C ALA A 465 62.21 4.04 2.39
N LEU A 466 62.80 4.81 3.30
CA LEU A 466 64.04 5.55 3.02
C LEU A 466 65.21 4.61 2.71
N LEU A 467 65.40 3.58 3.55
CA LEU A 467 66.46 2.59 3.33
C LEU A 467 66.25 1.79 2.04
N SER A 468 65.01 1.44 1.73
CA SER A 468 64.68 0.73 0.50
C SER A 468 64.89 1.61 -0.74
N ALA A 469 64.51 2.88 -0.69
CA ALA A 469 64.79 3.84 -1.76
C ALA A 469 66.29 4.04 -1.95
N ALA A 470 67.07 4.11 -0.87
CA ALA A 470 68.52 4.19 -0.92
C ALA A 470 69.15 2.95 -1.54
N ALA A 471 68.69 1.75 -1.18
CA ALA A 471 69.18 0.50 -1.74
C ALA A 471 68.90 0.41 -3.25
N ILE A 472 67.68 0.75 -3.69
CA ILE A 472 67.30 0.72 -5.11
C ILE A 472 68.18 1.67 -5.93
N ASN A 473 68.47 2.85 -5.39
CA ASN A 473 69.15 3.89 -6.14
C ASN A 473 70.69 3.76 -6.11
N TYR A 474 71.26 3.24 -5.02
CA TYR A 474 72.72 3.22 -4.83
C TYR A 474 73.37 1.84 -4.88
N PHE A 475 72.65 0.74 -4.68
CA PHE A 475 73.26 -0.61 -4.63
C PHE A 475 73.22 -1.38 -5.95
N GLY A 476 72.71 -0.77 -7.02
CA GLY A 476 72.61 -1.42 -8.34
C GLY A 476 73.95 -1.80 -8.99
N PRO A 477 74.92 -0.87 -9.11
CA PRO A 477 76.26 -1.17 -9.62
C PRO A 477 77.15 -1.82 -8.58
#